data_AF-W5YMJ1-F1
#
_entry.id   AF-W5YMJ1-F1
#
_cell.length_a   1.000
_cell.length_b   1.000
_cell.length_c   1.000
_cell.angle_alpha   90.00
_cell.angle_beta   90.00
_cell.angle_gamma   90.00
#
_symmetry.space_group_name_H-M   'P 1'
#
loop_
_entity.id
_entity.type
_entity.pdbx_description
1 polymer ?
#
loop_
_entity_poly.entity_id
_entity_poly.type
_entity_poly.pdbx_seq_one_letter_code
_entity_poly.pdbx_strand_id
1 'polypeptide(L)'
;MRLLGRLCLLALVVFLVWPLAQRYVLAPVTGLFWATSPQRANLPEEAEQSTVFWLESADWLRFSLAENTPTLRILSHLQMQPEQDAEEALVRYALDYRVLARDGEVLTSGRYHYKAVTLPPRPLADGREFPARFYDDPTLVASAAENLFVDLSALTGAVTLELRAAYLPEPRNRVGVQVTGRETRSREEVGRLWPRLKPETRDRLLRPHVYPPHLVSSFEIENALQLRWVPLGPEGVAGDDFASDYLYTLSVPPAPPAEAEQALPPGSTPIRTSGSPCPWTMTVATGWRFSPPTRW
;
A
#
# COMPACT_ATOMS: atom_id res chain seq x y z
N MET A 1 -60.43 30.86 25.15
CA MET A 1 -60.64 30.35 23.78
C MET A 1 -59.57 30.75 22.77
N ARG A 2 -58.97 31.96 22.83
CA ARG A 2 -57.92 32.39 21.86
C ARG A 2 -56.59 31.62 21.96
N LEU A 3 -56.23 31.11 23.14
CA LEU A 3 -55.03 30.29 23.37
C LEU A 3 -55.15 28.89 22.73
N LEU A 4 -56.32 28.27 22.81
CA LEU A 4 -56.56 26.93 22.26
C LEU A 4 -56.42 26.93 20.73
N GLY A 5 -56.96 27.95 20.06
CA GLY A 5 -56.84 28.09 18.61
C GLY A 5 -55.39 28.29 18.14
N ARG A 6 -54.57 29.02 18.90
CA ARG A 6 -53.15 29.21 18.59
C ARG A 6 -52.33 27.93 18.76
N LEU A 7 -52.65 27.13 19.78
CA LEU A 7 -52.02 25.82 19.99
C LEU A 7 -52.40 24.82 18.90
N CYS A 8 -53.67 24.77 18.49
CA CYS A 8 -54.09 23.93 17.36
C CYS A 8 -53.43 24.35 16.04
N LEU A 9 -53.27 25.66 15.81
CA LEU A 9 -52.62 26.15 14.60
C LEU A 9 -51.12 25.85 14.59
N LEU A 10 -50.43 25.97 15.72
CA LEU A 10 -49.03 25.54 15.86
C LEU A 10 -48.87 24.04 15.64
N ALA A 11 -49.76 23.23 16.23
CA ALA A 11 -49.73 21.77 16.03
C ALA A 11 -49.93 21.40 14.56
N LEU A 12 -50.85 22.08 13.86
CA LEU A 12 -51.12 21.85 12.44
C LEU A 12 -49.94 22.28 11.56
N VAL A 13 -49.29 23.41 11.86
CA VAL A 13 -48.09 23.86 11.16
C VAL A 13 -46.92 22.89 11.38
N VAL A 14 -46.68 22.45 12.63
CA VAL A 14 -45.65 21.46 12.93
C VAL A 14 -45.94 20.16 12.18
N PHE A 15 -47.19 19.67 12.18
CA PHE A 15 -47.58 18.45 11.49
C PHE A 15 -47.40 18.54 9.96
N LEU A 16 -47.67 19.70 9.35
CA LEU A 16 -47.46 19.94 7.92
C LEU A 16 -45.99 20.08 7.53
N VAL A 17 -45.18 20.72 8.39
CA VAL A 17 -43.76 20.97 8.11
C VAL A 17 -42.89 19.76 8.49
N TRP A 18 -43.34 18.91 9.42
CA TRP A 18 -42.61 17.73 9.88
C TRP A 18 -42.16 16.77 8.77
N PRO A 19 -43.00 16.33 7.80
CA PRO A 19 -42.56 15.44 6.74
C PRO A 19 -41.56 16.11 5.78
N LEU A 20 -41.69 17.43 5.55
CA LEU A 20 -40.70 18.19 4.79
C LEU A 20 -39.37 18.29 5.55
N ALA A 21 -39.40 18.59 6.85
CA ALA A 21 -38.21 18.61 7.68
C ALA A 21 -37.53 17.23 7.74
N GLN A 22 -38.29 16.13 7.82
CA GLN A 22 -37.74 14.78 7.74
C GLN A 22 -37.02 14.52 6.42
N ARG A 23 -37.60 14.92 5.29
CA ARG A 23 -37.06 14.64 3.95
C ARG A 23 -35.87 15.51 3.58
N TYR A 24 -35.87 16.77 3.97
CA TYR A 24 -34.89 17.76 3.49
C TYR A 24 -33.85 18.18 4.54
N VAL A 25 -34.13 18.01 5.83
CA VAL A 25 -33.20 18.39 6.91
C VAL A 25 -32.66 17.16 7.62
N LEU A 26 -33.53 16.24 8.05
CA LEU A 26 -33.09 15.09 8.85
C LEU A 26 -32.44 14.00 8.00
N ALA A 27 -32.99 13.63 6.83
CA ALA A 27 -32.41 12.60 5.98
C ALA A 27 -30.93 12.85 5.57
N PRO A 28 -30.51 14.04 5.12
CA PRO A 28 -29.10 14.31 4.84
C PRO A 28 -28.25 14.36 6.12
N VAL A 29 -28.78 14.87 7.24
CA VAL A 29 -28.05 14.92 8.52
C VAL A 29 -27.84 13.53 9.12
N THR A 30 -28.86 12.66 9.10
CA THR A 30 -28.71 11.27 9.58
C THR A 30 -27.84 10.43 8.64
N GLY A 31 -27.88 10.70 7.33
CA GLY A 31 -26.95 10.09 6.37
C GLY A 31 -25.50 10.50 6.61
N LEU A 32 -25.26 11.73 7.07
CA LEU A 32 -23.94 12.25 7.42
C LEU A 32 -23.35 11.62 8.69
N PHE A 33 -24.20 11.22 9.64
CA PHE A 33 -23.76 10.70 10.96
C PHE A 33 -23.78 9.17 11.10
N TRP A 34 -24.45 8.43 10.20
CA TRP A 34 -24.66 6.98 10.34
C TRP A 34 -24.35 6.14 9.08
N ALA A 35 -23.74 6.72 8.06
CA ALA A 35 -23.09 5.90 7.03
C ALA A 35 -21.82 5.28 7.64
N THR A 36 -21.99 4.25 8.48
CA THR A 36 -20.91 3.30 8.74
C THR A 36 -20.60 2.67 7.40
N SER A 37 -19.48 3.07 6.80
CA SER A 37 -18.94 2.38 5.62
C SER A 37 -18.95 0.88 5.91
N PRO A 38 -19.44 0.05 4.97
CA PRO A 38 -19.39 -1.39 5.18
C PRO A 38 -17.93 -1.79 5.42
N GLN A 39 -17.67 -2.49 6.52
CA GLN A 39 -16.33 -2.98 6.86
C GLN A 39 -16.30 -4.48 6.64
N ARG A 40 -15.14 -5.03 6.28
CA ARG A 40 -14.97 -6.48 6.17
C ARG A 40 -14.96 -7.09 7.55
N ALA A 41 -15.81 -8.08 7.75
CA ALA A 41 -15.72 -8.93 8.92
C ALA A 41 -14.41 -9.75 8.83
N ASN A 42 -13.55 -9.62 9.86
CA ASN A 42 -12.33 -10.41 10.06
C ASN A 42 -11.25 -10.25 8.98
N LEU A 43 -10.56 -9.10 9.02
CA LEU A 43 -9.31 -8.88 8.29
C LEU A 43 -8.27 -9.96 8.65
N PRO A 44 -7.52 -10.48 7.68
CA PRO A 44 -6.49 -11.48 7.95
C PRO A 44 -5.26 -10.87 8.63
N GLU A 45 -4.58 -11.65 9.49
CA GLU A 45 -3.41 -11.20 10.23
C GLU A 45 -2.21 -10.90 9.32
N GLU A 46 -2.18 -11.53 8.14
CA GLU A 46 -1.16 -11.36 7.11
C GLU A 46 -1.38 -10.12 6.23
N ALA A 47 -2.42 -9.32 6.49
CA ALA A 47 -2.68 -8.08 5.78
C ALA A 47 -1.78 -6.94 6.28
N GLU A 48 -0.96 -6.41 5.38
CA GLU A 48 -0.21 -5.18 5.60
C GLU A 48 -1.05 -3.98 5.18
N GLN A 49 -1.30 -3.09 6.14
CA GLN A 49 -2.01 -1.84 5.93
C GLN A 49 -1.08 -0.76 5.38
N SER A 50 -1.53 -0.07 4.34
CA SER A 50 -0.83 1.06 3.73
C SER A 50 -1.78 2.23 3.49
N THR A 51 -1.31 3.46 3.72
CA THR A 51 -2.10 4.66 3.45
C THR A 51 -2.03 4.99 1.96
N VAL A 52 -3.17 5.36 1.38
CA VAL A 52 -3.32 5.80 -0.01
C VAL A 52 -3.91 7.20 0.00
N PHE A 53 -3.40 8.07 -0.88
CA PHE A 53 -3.95 9.40 -1.09
C PHE A 53 -4.72 9.44 -2.41
N TRP A 54 -5.89 10.06 -2.40
CA TRP A 54 -6.77 10.10 -3.55
C TRP A 54 -6.48 11.32 -4.42
N LEU A 55 -6.35 11.08 -5.72
CA LEU A 55 -6.22 12.16 -6.69
C LEU A 55 -7.60 12.65 -7.14
N GLU A 56 -7.74 13.97 -7.18
CA GLU A 56 -8.89 14.64 -7.81
C GLU A 56 -8.55 15.06 -9.23
N SER A 57 -9.58 15.29 -10.05
CA SER A 57 -9.37 15.75 -11.44
C SER A 57 -9.24 17.26 -11.55
N ALA A 58 -9.86 18.00 -10.64
CA ALA A 58 -9.87 19.47 -10.63
C ALA A 58 -8.61 20.05 -9.99
N ASP A 59 -8.21 19.49 -8.84
CA ASP A 59 -7.18 20.04 -7.98
C ASP A 59 -5.90 19.20 -7.96
N TRP A 60 -4.79 19.88 -7.70
CA TRP A 60 -3.47 19.28 -7.60
C TRP A 60 -3.17 18.88 -6.16
N LEU A 61 -2.95 17.59 -5.94
CA LEU A 61 -2.42 17.07 -4.69
C LEU A 61 -0.91 17.33 -4.62
N ARG A 62 -0.46 18.05 -3.59
CA ARG A 62 0.91 18.54 -3.47
C ARG A 62 1.69 17.72 -2.45
N PHE A 63 2.98 17.48 -2.70
CA PHE A 63 3.89 16.77 -1.81
C PHE A 63 5.19 17.56 -1.68
N SER A 64 5.62 17.81 -0.44
CA SER A 64 6.93 18.40 -0.17
C SER A 64 8.03 17.38 -0.42
N LEU A 65 9.05 17.77 -1.19
CA LEU A 65 10.21 16.95 -1.47
C LEU A 65 11.35 17.36 -0.52
N ALA A 66 12.03 16.36 0.05
CA ALA A 66 13.26 16.62 0.77
C ALA A 66 14.35 17.10 -0.20
N GLU A 67 15.20 18.01 0.28
CA GLU A 67 16.35 18.48 -0.49
C GLU A 67 17.21 17.30 -0.94
N ASN A 68 17.60 17.29 -2.22
CA ASN A 68 18.41 16.23 -2.84
C ASN A 68 17.77 14.85 -2.90
N THR A 69 16.43 14.74 -2.95
CA THR A 69 15.78 13.46 -3.28
C THR A 69 16.10 13.10 -4.75
N PRO A 70 16.96 12.11 -5.07
CA PRO A 70 17.36 11.85 -6.45
C PRO A 70 16.26 11.19 -7.30
N THR A 71 15.31 10.50 -6.66
CA THR A 71 14.29 9.73 -7.37
C THR A 71 13.03 9.63 -6.55
N LEU A 72 11.89 9.85 -7.19
CA LEU A 72 10.58 9.57 -6.63
C LEU A 72 10.04 8.28 -7.23
N ARG A 73 9.36 7.50 -6.40
CA ARG A 73 8.53 6.38 -6.81
C ARG A 73 7.10 6.68 -6.44
N ILE A 74 6.26 6.77 -7.46
CA ILE A 74 4.81 6.95 -7.35
C ILE A 74 4.18 5.59 -7.66
N LEU A 75 3.61 4.96 -6.65
CA LEU A 75 2.76 3.80 -6.81
C LEU A 75 1.34 4.29 -7.05
N SER A 76 0.72 3.89 -8.15
CA SER A 76 -0.64 4.28 -8.48
C SER A 76 -1.50 3.06 -8.75
N HIS A 77 -2.76 3.10 -8.31
CA HIS A 77 -3.76 2.08 -8.63
C HIS A 77 -5.13 2.73 -8.80
N LEU A 78 -6.04 1.97 -9.40
CA LEU A 78 -7.42 2.37 -9.61
C LEU A 78 -8.31 1.66 -8.58
N GLN A 79 -9.16 2.44 -7.92
CA GLN A 79 -10.34 1.93 -7.22
C GLN A 79 -11.48 1.78 -8.23
N MET A 80 -12.09 0.60 -8.26
CA MET A 80 -13.15 0.21 -9.19
C MET A 80 -14.33 -0.39 -8.43
N GLN A 81 -15.46 -0.50 -9.11
CA GLN A 81 -16.62 -1.26 -8.67
C GLN A 81 -16.49 -2.74 -9.09
N PRO A 82 -17.09 -3.70 -8.36
CA PRO A 82 -16.98 -5.14 -8.66
C PRO A 82 -17.48 -5.51 -10.06
N GLU A 83 -18.47 -4.78 -10.59
CA GLU A 83 -19.00 -5.00 -11.94
C GLU A 83 -17.93 -4.77 -13.01
N GLN A 84 -17.07 -3.77 -12.82
CA GLN A 84 -15.99 -3.45 -13.78
C GLN A 84 -14.90 -4.51 -13.80
N ASP A 85 -14.67 -5.20 -12.68
CA ASP A 85 -13.72 -6.31 -12.60
C ASP A 85 -14.29 -7.57 -13.29
N ALA A 86 -15.60 -7.82 -13.13
CA ALA A 86 -16.28 -8.97 -13.71
C ALA A 86 -16.39 -8.94 -15.24
N GLU A 87 -16.36 -7.76 -15.86
CA GLU A 87 -16.46 -7.60 -17.31
C GLU A 87 -15.18 -8.02 -18.07
N GLU A 88 -14.07 -8.33 -17.37
CA GLU A 88 -12.74 -8.63 -17.94
C GLU A 88 -12.26 -7.58 -18.98
N ALA A 89 -12.87 -6.39 -18.96
CA ALA A 89 -12.58 -5.32 -19.89
C ALA A 89 -11.25 -4.64 -19.51
N LEU A 90 -10.49 -4.22 -20.52
CA LEU A 90 -9.23 -3.53 -20.29
C LEU A 90 -9.47 -2.10 -19.81
N VAL A 91 -9.57 -1.93 -18.49
CA VAL A 91 -9.79 -0.64 -17.84
C VAL A 91 -8.50 0.20 -17.88
N ARG A 92 -8.60 1.45 -18.33
CA ARG A 92 -7.48 2.40 -18.40
C ARG A 92 -7.75 3.63 -17.54
N TYR A 93 -6.70 4.20 -16.98
CA TYR A 93 -6.74 5.45 -16.24
C TYR A 93 -5.45 6.24 -16.49
N ALA A 94 -5.43 7.52 -16.11
CA ALA A 94 -4.23 8.33 -16.25
C ALA A 94 -4.11 9.35 -15.12
N LEU A 95 -2.88 9.75 -14.82
CA LEU A 95 -2.56 10.87 -13.94
C LEU A 95 -1.65 11.87 -14.66
N ASP A 96 -1.77 13.13 -14.27
CA ASP A 96 -0.80 14.17 -14.60
C ASP A 96 0.12 14.35 -13.40
N TYR A 97 1.40 14.64 -13.68
CA TYR A 97 2.35 15.06 -12.66
C TYR A 97 3.09 16.32 -13.11
N ARG A 98 3.50 17.13 -12.13
CA ARG A 98 4.47 18.20 -12.32
C ARG A 98 5.41 18.30 -11.12
N VAL A 99 6.66 18.64 -11.39
CA VAL A 99 7.67 18.92 -10.37
C VAL A 99 8.00 20.40 -10.46
N LEU A 100 7.98 21.06 -9.32
CA LEU A 100 8.13 22.50 -9.20
C LEU A 100 9.41 22.86 -8.45
N ALA A 101 9.99 23.99 -8.84
CA ALA A 101 11.01 24.70 -8.08
C ALA A 101 10.38 25.54 -6.95
N ARG A 102 11.23 26.12 -6.10
CA ARG A 102 10.81 26.89 -4.92
C ARG A 102 10.01 28.16 -5.27
N ASP A 103 10.26 28.74 -6.43
CA ASP A 103 9.53 29.90 -6.96
C ASP A 103 8.23 29.53 -7.68
N GLY A 104 7.92 28.23 -7.79
CA GLY A 104 6.76 27.72 -8.51
C GLY A 104 7.01 27.47 -10.00
N GLU A 105 8.23 27.61 -10.50
CA GLU A 105 8.57 27.23 -11.88
C GLU A 105 8.39 25.71 -12.08
N VAL A 106 7.77 25.31 -13.19
CA VAL A 106 7.61 23.90 -13.57
C VAL A 106 8.92 23.38 -14.17
N LEU A 107 9.64 22.56 -13.40
CA LEU A 107 10.89 21.93 -13.84
C LEU A 107 10.66 20.76 -14.80
N THR A 108 9.60 19.97 -14.54
CA THR A 108 9.16 18.90 -15.43
C THR A 108 7.69 18.61 -15.24
N SER A 109 7.04 18.07 -16.28
CA SER A 109 5.66 17.61 -16.20
C SER A 109 5.40 16.48 -17.19
N GLY A 110 4.35 15.71 -16.96
CA GLY A 110 3.96 14.64 -17.86
C GLY A 110 2.61 14.05 -17.52
N ARG A 111 2.11 13.24 -18.45
CA ARG A 111 0.92 12.41 -18.28
C ARG A 111 1.31 10.96 -18.42
N TYR A 112 0.88 10.12 -17.48
CA TYR A 112 1.11 8.69 -17.55
C TYR A 112 -0.21 7.94 -17.65
N HIS A 113 -0.28 7.00 -18.59
CA HIS A 113 -1.44 6.15 -18.83
C HIS A 113 -1.17 4.75 -18.30
N TYR A 114 -2.09 4.23 -17.50
CA TYR A 114 -2.02 2.91 -16.90
C TYR A 114 -3.12 2.01 -17.40
N LYS A 115 -2.92 0.71 -17.19
CA LYS A 115 -3.94 -0.33 -17.31
C LYS A 115 -4.23 -0.83 -15.91
N ALA A 116 -5.50 -0.81 -15.51
CA ALA A 116 -5.91 -1.42 -14.26
C ALA A 116 -6.06 -2.93 -14.48
N VAL A 117 -5.32 -3.69 -13.68
CA VAL A 117 -5.37 -5.16 -13.67
C VAL A 117 -5.63 -5.60 -12.24
N THR A 118 -6.60 -6.45 -12.00
CA THR A 118 -6.82 -7.03 -10.66
C THR A 118 -5.93 -8.24 -10.46
N LEU A 119 -5.47 -8.41 -9.22
CA LEU A 119 -4.66 -9.56 -8.86
C LEU A 119 -5.59 -10.70 -8.44
N PRO A 120 -5.29 -11.96 -8.82
CA PRO A 120 -6.08 -13.09 -8.37
C PRO A 120 -6.08 -13.18 -6.84
N PRO A 121 -7.15 -13.70 -6.23
CA PRO A 121 -7.20 -13.98 -4.80
C PRO A 121 -6.04 -14.89 -4.36
N ARG A 122 -5.64 -14.76 -3.09
CA ARG A 122 -4.64 -15.61 -2.46
C ARG A 122 -5.30 -16.50 -1.41
N PRO A 123 -4.95 -17.80 -1.38
CA PRO A 123 -5.38 -18.70 -0.33
C PRO A 123 -4.59 -18.41 0.96
N LEU A 124 -5.29 -18.37 2.08
CA LEU A 124 -4.71 -18.26 3.42
C LEU A 124 -4.55 -19.65 4.04
N ALA A 125 -3.75 -19.72 5.11
CA ALA A 125 -3.50 -20.96 5.85
C ALA A 125 -4.78 -21.55 6.49
N ASP A 126 -5.78 -20.72 6.77
CA ASP A 126 -7.09 -21.12 7.30
C ASP A 126 -8.08 -21.59 6.22
N GLY A 127 -7.66 -21.62 4.94
CA GLY A 127 -8.46 -22.05 3.80
C GLY A 127 -9.37 -20.96 3.20
N ARG A 128 -9.38 -19.74 3.75
CA ARG A 128 -10.09 -18.61 3.13
C ARG A 128 -9.30 -18.09 1.93
N GLU A 129 -10.00 -17.52 0.96
CA GLU A 129 -9.39 -16.75 -0.12
C GLU A 129 -9.66 -15.26 0.09
N PHE A 130 -8.62 -14.45 -0.07
CA PHE A 130 -8.72 -13.00 0.00
C PHE A 130 -8.08 -12.35 -1.22
N PRO A 131 -8.61 -11.21 -1.72
CA PRO A 131 -7.94 -10.46 -2.77
C PRO A 131 -6.51 -10.09 -2.33
N ALA A 132 -5.53 -10.15 -3.25
CA ALA A 132 -4.16 -9.81 -2.90
C ALA A 132 -3.99 -8.34 -2.45
N ARG A 133 -4.86 -7.45 -2.95
CA ARG A 133 -4.98 -6.04 -2.58
C ARG A 133 -6.45 -5.68 -2.42
N PHE A 134 -6.82 -5.01 -1.34
CA PHE A 134 -8.21 -4.71 -1.06
C PHE A 134 -8.40 -3.52 -0.11
N TYR A 135 -9.60 -2.94 -0.17
CA TYR A 135 -10.11 -2.00 0.82
C TYR A 135 -10.89 -2.74 1.90
N ASP A 136 -11.04 -2.10 3.06
CA ASP A 136 -11.92 -2.62 4.11
C ASP A 136 -13.37 -2.68 3.62
N ASP A 137 -13.78 -1.74 2.75
CA ASP A 137 -15.06 -1.80 2.05
C ASP A 137 -15.08 -2.93 0.99
N PRO A 138 -15.90 -3.98 1.16
CA PRO A 138 -15.98 -5.09 0.22
C PRO A 138 -16.66 -4.72 -1.10
N THR A 139 -17.33 -3.57 -1.18
CA THR A 139 -17.93 -3.04 -2.41
C THR A 139 -16.91 -2.33 -3.30
N LEU A 140 -15.65 -2.23 -2.86
CA LEU A 140 -14.57 -1.60 -3.62
C LEU A 140 -13.52 -2.64 -4.04
N VAL A 141 -13.08 -2.54 -5.29
CA VAL A 141 -12.01 -3.36 -5.85
C VAL A 141 -10.78 -2.50 -6.10
N ALA A 142 -9.62 -2.99 -5.66
CA ALA A 142 -8.34 -2.34 -5.91
C ALA A 142 -7.63 -3.03 -7.08
N SER A 143 -7.19 -2.26 -8.07
CA SER A 143 -6.25 -2.79 -9.05
C SER A 143 -4.87 -3.06 -8.42
N ALA A 144 -4.05 -3.82 -9.15
CA ALA A 144 -2.62 -3.87 -8.97
C ALA A 144 -2.05 -2.44 -8.99
N ALA A 145 -0.98 -2.24 -8.22
CA ALA A 145 -0.24 -0.99 -8.26
C ALA A 145 0.78 -1.00 -9.38
N GLU A 146 0.81 0.10 -10.11
CA GLU A 146 1.78 0.40 -11.15
C GLU A 146 2.81 1.40 -10.62
N ASN A 147 4.07 1.23 -11.01
CA ASN A 147 5.16 2.10 -10.60
C ASN A 147 5.45 3.16 -11.67
N LEU A 148 5.53 4.42 -11.25
CA LEU A 148 6.18 5.48 -12.00
C LEU A 148 7.39 5.98 -11.21
N PHE A 149 8.56 5.93 -11.85
CA PHE A 149 9.78 6.50 -11.32
C PHE A 149 10.06 7.83 -11.98
N VAL A 150 10.23 8.87 -11.17
CA VAL A 150 10.61 10.21 -11.63
C VAL A 150 12.05 10.45 -11.17
N ASP A 151 12.96 10.58 -12.12
CA ASP A 151 14.35 10.95 -11.85
C ASP A 151 14.44 12.46 -11.63
N LEU A 152 14.95 12.84 -10.45
CA LEU A 152 15.13 14.23 -10.04
C LEU A 152 16.61 14.63 -10.02
N SER A 153 17.53 13.71 -10.33
CA SER A 153 18.98 13.95 -10.24
C SER A 153 19.46 15.11 -11.12
N ALA A 154 18.80 15.34 -12.26
CA ALA A 154 19.07 16.44 -13.17
C ALA A 154 18.26 17.73 -12.86
N LEU A 155 17.30 17.67 -11.93
CA LEU A 155 16.36 18.75 -11.63
C LEU A 155 16.79 19.49 -10.36
N THR A 156 17.80 20.35 -10.50
CA THR A 156 18.29 21.17 -9.38
C THR A 156 17.18 22.09 -8.88
N GLY A 157 16.92 22.06 -7.57
CA GLY A 157 15.92 22.92 -6.94
C GLY A 157 14.49 22.38 -6.94
N ALA A 158 14.27 21.11 -7.31
CA ALA A 158 12.98 20.45 -7.14
C ALA A 158 12.58 20.38 -5.66
N VAL A 159 11.43 20.97 -5.32
CA VAL A 159 10.93 21.03 -3.93
C VAL A 159 9.49 20.56 -3.77
N THR A 160 8.70 20.55 -4.84
CA THR A 160 7.29 20.13 -4.78
C THR A 160 6.99 19.18 -5.92
N LEU A 161 6.35 18.05 -5.60
CA LEU A 161 5.65 17.21 -6.58
C LEU A 161 4.17 17.52 -6.50
N GLU A 162 3.52 17.66 -7.63
CA GLU A 162 2.07 17.72 -7.71
C GLU A 162 1.50 16.65 -8.63
N LEU A 163 0.39 16.07 -8.20
CA LEU A 163 -0.31 14.98 -8.88
C LEU A 163 -1.80 15.30 -9.01
N ARG A 164 -2.42 14.91 -10.12
CA ARG A 164 -3.88 14.93 -10.27
C ARG A 164 -4.36 13.80 -11.17
N ALA A 165 -5.62 13.41 -11.04
CA ALA A 165 -6.24 12.46 -11.94
C ALA A 165 -6.47 13.13 -13.30
N ALA A 166 -5.95 12.54 -14.37
CA ALA A 166 -6.08 13.07 -15.72
C ALA A 166 -7.20 12.39 -16.51
N TYR A 167 -7.42 11.11 -16.25
CA TYR A 167 -8.48 10.32 -16.88
C TYR A 167 -8.97 9.24 -15.92
N LEU A 168 -10.29 9.18 -15.75
CA LEU A 168 -11.02 8.15 -15.03
C LEU A 168 -11.99 7.49 -16.01
N PRO A 169 -12.08 6.14 -16.03
CA PRO A 169 -12.99 5.45 -16.94
C PRO A 169 -14.46 5.68 -16.55
N GLU A 170 -14.75 5.80 -15.25
CA GLU A 170 -16.08 6.08 -14.72
C GLU A 170 -16.01 7.12 -13.58
N PRO A 171 -17.09 7.91 -13.36
CA PRO A 171 -17.10 8.96 -12.33
C PRO A 171 -16.94 8.46 -10.90
N ARG A 172 -17.30 7.19 -10.63
CA ARG A 172 -17.17 6.58 -9.28
C ARG A 172 -15.77 6.04 -9.01
N ASN A 173 -14.92 5.95 -10.03
CA ASN A 173 -13.57 5.45 -9.88
C ASN A 173 -12.67 6.52 -9.25
N ARG A 174 -11.64 6.08 -8.54
CA ARG A 174 -10.68 6.98 -7.91
C ARG A 174 -9.27 6.47 -8.18
N VAL A 175 -8.35 7.38 -8.47
CA VAL A 175 -6.92 7.05 -8.57
C VAL A 175 -6.29 7.25 -7.21
N GLY A 176 -5.81 6.15 -6.63
CA GLY A 176 -5.02 6.17 -5.41
C GLY A 176 -3.54 6.27 -5.73
N VAL A 177 -2.80 7.02 -4.93
CA VAL A 177 -1.33 7.10 -5.03
C VAL A 177 -0.64 6.93 -3.68
N GLN A 178 0.57 6.38 -3.74
CA GLN A 178 1.55 6.38 -2.66
C GLN A 178 2.86 6.93 -3.21
N VAL A 179 3.34 8.02 -2.63
CA VAL A 179 4.58 8.65 -3.06
C VAL A 179 5.68 8.28 -2.09
N THR A 180 6.82 7.85 -2.63
CA THR A 180 8.02 7.53 -1.85
C THR A 180 9.23 8.22 -2.46
N GLY A 181 10.02 8.91 -1.64
CA GLY A 181 11.30 9.47 -2.01
C GLY A 181 12.43 8.51 -1.74
N ARG A 182 13.40 8.40 -2.65
CA ARG A 182 14.64 7.68 -2.38
C ARG A 182 15.54 8.56 -1.53
N GLU A 183 16.04 8.04 -0.41
CA GLU A 183 17.03 8.71 0.41
C GLU A 183 18.30 7.85 0.53
N THR A 184 19.43 8.53 0.63
CA THR A 184 20.74 7.92 0.85
C THR A 184 21.19 8.19 2.28
N ARG A 185 21.44 7.13 3.05
CA ARG A 185 22.05 7.22 4.37
C ARG A 185 23.56 7.36 4.28
N SER A 186 24.16 7.99 5.28
CA SER A 186 25.62 8.02 5.39
C SER A 186 26.16 6.64 5.82
N ARG A 187 27.40 6.32 5.46
CA ARG A 187 28.04 5.06 5.89
C ARG A 187 28.11 4.92 7.42
N GLU A 188 28.33 6.02 8.12
CA GLU A 188 28.37 6.06 9.58
C GLU A 188 27.02 5.71 10.20
N GLU A 189 25.92 6.18 9.62
CA GLU A 189 24.57 5.81 10.04
C GLU A 189 24.30 4.32 9.79
N VAL A 190 24.70 3.82 8.62
CA VAL A 190 24.53 2.39 8.27
C VAL A 190 25.27 1.50 9.26
N GLY A 191 26.54 1.82 9.57
CA GLY A 191 27.34 1.07 10.54
C GLY A 191 26.75 1.06 11.96
N ARG A 192 26.09 2.16 12.37
CA ARG A 192 25.36 2.22 13.65
C ARG A 192 24.02 1.48 13.63
N LEU A 193 23.34 1.47 12.48
CA LEU A 193 22.01 0.89 12.32
C LEU A 193 22.06 -0.65 12.29
N TRP A 194 22.96 -1.24 11.51
CA TRP A 194 23.06 -2.68 11.30
C TRP A 194 23.03 -3.51 12.60
N PRO A 195 23.87 -3.26 13.63
CA PRO A 195 23.88 -4.04 14.86
C PRO A 195 22.60 -3.87 15.70
N ARG A 196 21.78 -2.84 15.44
CA ARG A 196 20.51 -2.58 16.15
C ARG A 196 19.30 -3.23 15.48
N LEU A 197 19.44 -3.72 14.25
CA LEU A 197 18.37 -4.43 13.56
C LEU A 197 18.14 -5.80 14.20
N LYS A 198 16.87 -6.19 14.31
CA LYS A 198 16.48 -7.54 14.72
C LYS A 198 16.92 -8.57 13.66
N PRO A 199 17.22 -9.83 14.03
CA PRO A 199 17.65 -10.87 13.10
C PRO A 199 16.71 -11.02 11.90
N GLU A 200 15.39 -11.01 12.12
CA GLU A 200 14.39 -11.21 11.08
C GLU A 200 14.41 -10.07 10.04
N THR A 201 14.69 -8.84 10.49
CA THR A 201 14.83 -7.69 9.61
C THR A 201 16.10 -7.80 8.76
N ARG A 202 17.19 -8.33 9.31
CA ARG A 202 18.44 -8.56 8.57
C ARG A 202 18.26 -9.63 7.51
N ASP A 203 17.61 -10.74 7.87
CA ASP A 203 17.27 -11.81 6.92
C ASP A 203 16.37 -11.29 5.80
N ARG A 204 15.37 -10.46 6.13
CA ARG A 204 14.48 -9.87 5.12
C ARG A 204 15.22 -8.93 4.16
N LEU A 205 16.09 -8.06 4.67
CA LEU A 205 16.86 -7.12 3.85
C LEU A 205 17.84 -7.84 2.92
N LEU A 206 18.43 -8.94 3.40
CA LEU A 206 19.39 -9.74 2.65
C LEU A 206 18.75 -10.92 1.92
N ARG A 207 17.42 -11.04 1.91
CA ARG A 207 16.70 -12.10 1.19
C ARG A 207 17.12 -12.23 -0.29
N PRO A 208 17.42 -11.15 -1.03
CA PRO A 208 17.92 -11.26 -2.40
C PRO A 208 19.35 -11.82 -2.51
N HIS A 209 20.12 -11.84 -1.42
CA HIS A 209 21.49 -12.36 -1.41
C HIS A 209 21.48 -13.88 -1.28
N VAL A 210 22.46 -14.52 -1.92
CA VAL A 210 22.68 -15.97 -1.85
C VAL A 210 23.15 -16.42 -0.46
N TYR A 211 23.82 -15.53 0.28
CA TYR A 211 24.45 -15.83 1.56
C TYR A 211 23.60 -15.36 2.75
N PRO A 212 23.63 -16.10 3.88
CA PRO A 212 23.00 -15.67 5.12
C PRO A 212 23.70 -14.43 5.71
N PRO A 213 23.02 -13.62 6.55
CA PRO A 213 23.54 -12.31 6.98
C PRO A 213 24.92 -12.29 7.65
N HIS A 214 25.35 -13.41 8.25
CA HIS A 214 26.63 -13.52 8.92
C HIS A 214 27.82 -13.80 7.97
N LEU A 215 27.54 -14.14 6.70
CA LEU A 215 28.54 -14.34 5.64
C LEU A 215 28.58 -13.21 4.62
N VAL A 216 27.65 -12.25 4.72
CA VAL A 216 27.58 -11.09 3.84
C VAL A 216 28.64 -10.06 4.25
N SER A 217 29.34 -9.50 3.26
CA SER A 217 30.38 -8.51 3.48
C SER A 217 29.81 -7.18 4.00
N SER A 218 30.64 -6.40 4.69
CA SER A 218 30.26 -5.05 5.16
C SER A 218 29.83 -4.14 3.99
N PHE A 219 30.43 -4.30 2.81
CA PHE A 219 30.07 -3.55 1.62
C PHE A 219 28.67 -3.88 1.10
N GLU A 220 28.29 -5.16 1.10
CA GLU A 220 26.95 -5.59 0.72
C GLU A 220 25.89 -5.12 1.73
N ILE A 221 26.21 -5.20 3.04
CA ILE A 221 25.37 -4.64 4.11
C ILE A 221 25.20 -3.13 3.92
N GLU A 222 26.29 -2.43 3.59
CA GLU A 222 26.25 -1.00 3.29
C GLU A 222 25.29 -0.71 2.15
N ASN A 223 25.44 -1.36 1.01
CA ASN A 223 24.56 -1.16 -0.14
C ASN A 223 23.09 -1.49 0.16
N ALA A 224 22.83 -2.57 0.91
CA ALA A 224 21.47 -2.97 1.28
C ALA A 224 20.77 -1.96 2.20
N LEU A 225 21.53 -1.23 3.03
CA LEU A 225 20.99 -0.26 3.98
C LEU A 225 21.09 1.20 3.55
N GLN A 226 21.99 1.50 2.60
CA GLN A 226 22.30 2.85 2.18
C GLN A 226 21.10 3.50 1.48
N LEU A 227 20.40 2.75 0.62
CA LEU A 227 19.23 3.24 -0.09
C LEU A 227 17.96 2.85 0.65
N ARG A 228 17.12 3.85 0.95
CA ARG A 228 15.77 3.60 1.48
C ARG A 228 14.72 4.36 0.68
N TRP A 229 13.53 3.80 0.63
CA TRP A 229 12.33 4.51 0.20
C TRP A 229 11.61 5.06 1.43
N VAL A 230 11.41 6.37 1.49
CA VAL A 230 10.69 7.05 2.56
C VAL A 230 9.34 7.51 2.04
N PRO A 231 8.22 7.16 2.71
CA PRO A 231 6.90 7.63 2.31
C PRO A 231 6.80 9.15 2.46
N LEU A 232 6.20 9.78 1.45
CA LEU A 232 5.88 11.20 1.45
C LEU A 232 4.36 11.36 1.60
N GLY A 233 3.95 12.17 2.56
CA GLY A 233 2.56 12.59 2.72
C GLY A 233 2.26 13.86 1.91
N PRO A 234 1.01 14.09 1.54
CA PRO A 234 0.61 15.32 0.89
C PRO A 234 0.69 16.51 1.87
N GLU A 235 0.83 17.71 1.31
CA GLU A 235 0.70 18.97 2.03
C GLU A 235 -0.78 19.26 2.31
N GLY A 236 -1.07 19.84 3.48
CA GLY A 236 -2.42 20.26 3.87
C GLY A 236 -3.00 19.45 5.02
N VAL A 237 -4.32 19.55 5.19
CA VAL A 237 -5.11 18.89 6.24
C VAL A 237 -6.00 17.80 5.63
N ALA A 238 -5.94 16.60 6.21
CA ALA A 238 -6.78 15.49 5.79
C ALA A 238 -8.28 15.81 5.99
N GLY A 239 -9.10 15.57 4.96
CA GLY A 239 -10.52 15.88 4.94
C GLY A 239 -10.86 17.23 4.31
N ASP A 240 -9.91 18.19 4.35
CA ASP A 240 -10.08 19.52 3.75
C ASP A 240 -9.29 19.62 2.43
N ASP A 241 -7.97 19.42 2.47
CA ASP A 241 -7.07 19.59 1.32
C ASP A 241 -6.83 18.27 0.57
N PHE A 242 -6.95 17.14 1.27
CA PHE A 242 -6.76 15.83 0.67
C PHE A 242 -7.61 14.77 1.36
N ALA A 243 -7.99 13.75 0.60
CA ALA A 243 -8.60 12.54 1.13
C ALA A 243 -7.59 11.39 1.13
N SER A 244 -7.61 10.58 2.19
CA SER A 244 -6.82 9.35 2.28
C SER A 244 -7.69 8.18 2.70
N ASP A 245 -7.21 6.97 2.44
CA ASP A 245 -7.82 5.73 2.90
C ASP A 245 -6.75 4.66 3.13
N TYR A 246 -7.15 3.53 3.69
CA TYR A 246 -6.30 2.38 3.91
C TYR A 246 -6.50 1.33 2.83
N LEU A 247 -5.37 0.90 2.26
CA LEU A 247 -5.30 -0.23 1.36
C LEU A 247 -4.49 -1.34 2.01
N TYR A 248 -5.10 -2.52 2.04
CA TYR A 248 -4.53 -3.72 2.60
C TYR A 248 -3.90 -4.55 1.48
N THR A 249 -2.70 -5.07 1.72
CA THR A 249 -2.01 -6.00 0.81
C THR A 249 -1.67 -7.27 1.57
N LEU A 250 -1.94 -8.43 0.99
CA LEU A 250 -1.55 -9.71 1.60
C LEU A 250 -0.07 -9.99 1.37
N SER A 251 0.63 -10.38 2.43
CA SER A 251 2.05 -10.77 2.37
C SER A 251 2.28 -12.26 2.07
N VAL A 252 1.23 -13.00 1.74
CA VAL A 252 1.29 -14.42 1.35
C VAL A 252 1.77 -14.55 -0.11
N PRO A 253 2.79 -15.36 -0.44
CA PRO A 253 3.21 -15.57 -1.83
C PRO A 253 2.05 -16.06 -2.72
N PRO A 254 2.02 -15.73 -4.02
CA PRO A 254 1.04 -16.32 -4.93
C PRO A 254 1.21 -17.84 -4.95
N ALA A 255 0.10 -18.56 -5.15
CA ALA A 255 0.16 -20.00 -5.38
C ALA A 255 1.09 -20.28 -6.58
N PRO A 256 1.90 -21.35 -6.53
CA PRO A 256 2.69 -21.74 -7.69
C PRO A 256 1.76 -21.99 -8.89
N PRO A 257 2.18 -21.67 -10.12
CA PRO A 257 1.38 -21.92 -11.31
C PRO A 257 1.02 -23.41 -11.38
N ALA A 258 -0.22 -23.74 -11.76
CA ALA A 258 -0.66 -25.14 -11.90
C ALA A 258 0.23 -25.96 -12.86
N GLU A 259 0.89 -25.30 -13.81
CA GLU A 259 1.82 -25.92 -14.76
C GLU A 259 3.19 -26.26 -14.17
N ALA A 260 3.57 -25.66 -13.03
CA ALA A 260 4.87 -25.91 -12.39
C ALA A 260 4.97 -27.33 -11.80
N GLU A 261 3.84 -27.95 -11.43
CA GLU A 261 3.79 -29.36 -11.02
C GLU A 261 4.02 -30.33 -12.20
N GLN A 262 3.74 -29.90 -13.44
CA GLN A 262 3.88 -30.72 -14.64
C GLN A 262 5.24 -30.57 -15.33
N ALA A 263 6.02 -29.53 -14.97
CA ALA A 263 7.34 -29.26 -15.52
C ALA A 263 8.47 -30.08 -14.86
N LEU A 264 8.16 -31.25 -14.32
CA LEU A 264 9.20 -32.21 -13.96
C LEU A 264 9.81 -32.76 -15.27
N PRO A 265 11.14 -32.64 -15.48
CA PRO A 265 11.76 -33.20 -16.66
C PRO A 265 11.46 -34.71 -16.73
N PRO A 266 11.19 -35.28 -17.93
CA PRO A 266 10.91 -36.70 -18.06
C PRO A 266 12.06 -37.52 -17.46
N GLY A 267 11.81 -38.16 -16.31
CA GLY A 267 12.80 -38.94 -15.56
C GLY A 267 12.93 -38.60 -14.08
N SER A 268 12.36 -37.50 -13.56
CA SER A 268 12.34 -37.24 -12.11
C SER A 268 11.13 -37.91 -11.45
N THR A 269 11.38 -38.99 -10.71
CA THR A 269 10.37 -39.56 -9.81
C THR A 269 10.18 -38.63 -8.61
N PRO A 270 8.94 -38.24 -8.24
CA PRO A 270 8.71 -37.50 -7.01
C PRO A 270 9.15 -38.34 -5.82
N ILE A 271 10.05 -37.80 -4.98
CA ILE A 271 10.39 -38.41 -3.70
C ILE A 271 9.13 -38.31 -2.84
N ARG A 272 8.38 -39.41 -2.79
CA ARG A 272 7.26 -39.58 -1.88
C ARG A 272 7.84 -39.64 -0.47
N THR A 273 7.81 -38.54 0.27
CA THR A 273 8.07 -38.55 1.71
C THR A 273 6.91 -39.27 2.40
N SER A 274 6.95 -40.60 2.37
CA SER A 274 6.11 -41.41 3.25
C SER A 274 6.53 -41.10 4.68
N GLY A 275 5.58 -40.57 5.46
CA GLY A 275 5.75 -40.33 6.89
C GLY A 275 6.31 -41.57 7.59
N SER A 276 7.52 -41.45 8.11
CA SER A 276 8.06 -42.29 9.17
C SER A 276 9.16 -41.50 9.88
N PRO A 277 9.18 -41.50 11.23
CA PRO A 277 10.04 -40.61 12.01
C PRO A 277 11.47 -41.11 11.93
N CYS A 278 12.41 -40.21 11.60
CA CYS A 278 13.84 -40.52 11.65
C CYS A 278 14.26 -40.85 13.09
N PRO A 279 14.86 -42.02 13.36
CA PRO A 279 15.54 -42.29 14.61
C PRO A 279 17.03 -42.00 14.41
N TRP A 280 17.46 -40.80 14.80
CA TRP A 280 18.89 -40.56 15.06
C TRP A 280 19.03 -39.99 16.46
N THR A 281 19.00 -40.89 17.44
CA THR A 281 19.58 -40.68 18.76
C THR A 281 21.09 -40.64 18.56
N MET A 282 21.71 -39.45 18.61
CA MET A 282 23.17 -39.35 18.77
C MET A 282 23.49 -39.10 20.25
N THR A 283 24.00 -40.16 20.85
CA THR A 283 24.63 -40.23 22.16
C THR A 283 25.67 -39.13 22.35
N VAL A 284 25.55 -38.37 23.43
CA VAL A 284 26.57 -37.46 23.94
C VAL A 284 27.74 -38.29 24.46
N ALA A 285 28.90 -38.18 23.80
CA ALA A 285 30.18 -38.63 24.34
C ALA A 285 31.09 -37.42 24.54
N THR A 286 31.22 -37.06 25.82
CA THR A 286 32.19 -36.12 26.38
C THR A 286 33.63 -36.44 25.99
N GLY A 287 34.40 -35.40 25.63
CA GLY A 287 35.85 -35.41 25.66
C GLY A 287 36.45 -34.43 24.67
N TRP A 288 37.63 -33.91 25.01
CA TRP A 288 38.50 -32.98 24.25
C TRP A 288 38.47 -31.51 24.69
N ARG A 289 39.42 -31.22 25.59
CA ARG A 289 39.97 -29.91 25.91
C ARG A 289 40.73 -29.36 24.69
N PHE A 290 40.63 -28.05 24.47
CA PHE A 290 41.66 -27.29 23.77
C PHE A 290 41.98 -26.01 24.57
N SER A 291 43.26 -25.86 24.89
CA SER A 291 43.87 -24.66 25.49
C SER A 291 44.04 -23.56 24.43
N PRO A 292 44.10 -22.27 24.83
CA PRO A 292 44.22 -21.15 23.90
C PRO A 292 45.67 -20.92 23.47
N PRO A 293 45.94 -20.31 22.30
CA PRO A 293 47.23 -19.71 22.04
C PRO A 293 47.25 -18.23 22.43
N THR A 294 48.42 -17.88 22.94
CA THR A 294 48.90 -16.63 23.48
C THR A 294 49.14 -15.56 22.41
N ARG A 295 49.16 -14.31 22.87
CA ARG A 295 49.54 -13.06 22.18
C ARG A 295 50.69 -13.17 21.18
N TRP A 296 50.62 -12.33 20.14
CA TRP A 296 51.63 -11.34 19.78
C TRP A 296 50.93 -10.03 19.44
#